data_AF-A0A815TLH5-F1
#
_entry.id   AF-A0A815TLH5-F1
#
_cell.length_a   1.000
_cell.length_b   1.000
_cell.length_c   1.000
_cell.angle_alpha   90.00
_cell.angle_beta   90.00
_cell.angle_gamma   90.00
#
_symmetry.space_group_name_H-M   'P 1'
#
loop_
_entity.id
_entity.type
_entity.pdbx_description
1 polymer ?
#
loop_
_entity_poly.entity_id
_entity_poly.type
_entity_poly.pdbx_seq_one_letter_code
_entity_poly.pdbx_strand_id
1 'polypeptide(L)'
;MSYVSVAFYAIYRSSVLSDYANKTKIRFGINRSLESDCRTRWNSTHRMLETFLLFKNVISSFHKEKSSLKLRSEQRTKLSSLELDTDAWSVLEAIEIVLRPFNLATDFISGRQYPTIGASYHAIHQIKEFLEDASEQDTLVYQMKILLLHQLEHYFFEDQQQLELIQ
;
A
#
# COMPACT_ATOMS: atom_id res chain seq x y z
N MET A 1 10.77 2.01 -10.93
CA MET A 1 10.71 2.31 -9.48
C MET A 1 9.52 3.23 -9.26
N SER A 2 8.63 2.92 -8.32
CA SER A 2 7.50 3.81 -7.97
C SER A 2 8.03 5.13 -7.39
N TYR A 3 7.29 6.24 -7.58
CA TYR A 3 7.63 7.57 -7.08
C TYR A 3 7.92 7.57 -5.56
N VAL A 4 7.13 6.79 -4.83
CA VAL A 4 7.27 6.54 -3.39
C VAL A 4 8.62 5.89 -3.04
N SER A 5 9.10 4.96 -3.86
CA SER A 5 10.41 4.30 -3.66
C SER A 5 11.59 5.26 -3.85
N VAL A 6 11.51 6.18 -4.82
CA VAL A 6 12.54 7.21 -5.06
C VAL A 6 12.59 8.21 -3.90
N ALA A 7 11.41 8.58 -3.37
CA ALA A 7 11.25 9.43 -2.20
C ALA A 7 12.04 8.90 -0.99
N PHE A 8 11.84 7.62 -0.70
CA PHE A 8 12.47 6.97 0.44
C PHE A 8 13.98 6.81 0.28
N TYR A 9 14.42 6.47 -0.94
CA TYR A 9 15.84 6.37 -1.21
C TYR A 9 16.56 7.71 -0.97
N ALA A 10 15.90 8.84 -1.27
CA ALA A 10 16.46 10.16 -1.00
C ALA A 10 16.54 10.49 0.51
N ILE A 11 15.52 10.11 1.30
CA ILE A 11 15.47 10.36 2.75
C ILE A 11 16.50 9.50 3.50
N TYR A 12 16.59 8.20 3.20
CA TYR A 12 17.43 7.29 3.98
C TYR A 12 18.92 7.26 3.56
N ARG A 13 19.29 7.85 2.42
CA ARG A 13 20.70 7.96 2.00
C ARG A 13 21.45 9.13 2.66
N SER A 14 20.74 10.12 3.17
CA SER A 14 21.33 11.27 3.86
C SER A 14 21.32 11.04 5.37
N SER A 15 22.47 11.12 6.04
CA SER A 15 22.56 10.98 7.50
C SER A 15 21.69 12.00 8.24
N VAL A 16 21.62 13.24 7.73
CA VAL A 16 20.78 14.31 8.30
C VAL A 16 19.29 14.01 8.17
N LEU A 17 18.86 13.52 7.01
CA LEU A 17 17.45 13.22 6.77
C LEU A 17 17.03 11.94 7.48
N SER A 18 17.88 10.92 7.50
CA SER A 18 17.62 9.69 8.24
C SER A 18 17.54 9.95 9.75
N ASP A 19 18.45 10.74 10.33
CA ASP A 19 18.39 11.12 11.75
C ASP A 19 17.10 11.89 12.08
N TYR A 20 16.73 12.88 11.27
CA TYR A 20 15.48 13.61 11.45
C TYR A 20 14.25 12.70 11.30
N ALA A 21 14.22 11.82 10.29
CA ALA A 21 13.13 10.86 10.09
C ALA A 21 12.97 9.98 11.33
N ASN A 22 14.07 9.45 11.87
CA ASN A 22 14.06 8.58 13.05
C ASN A 22 13.59 9.32 14.31
N LYS A 23 14.07 10.54 14.55
CA LYS A 23 13.61 11.38 15.68
C LYS A 23 12.12 11.68 15.57
N THR A 24 11.66 12.04 14.38
CA THR A 24 10.27 12.38 14.11
C THR A 24 9.36 11.15 14.18
N LYS A 25 9.83 10.00 13.71
CA LYS A 25 9.19 8.70 13.86
C LYS A 25 8.94 8.38 15.34
N ILE A 26 9.96 8.54 16.19
CA ILE A 26 9.85 8.34 17.65
C ILE A 26 8.88 9.35 18.25
N ARG A 27 8.95 10.63 17.85
CA ARG A 27 8.03 11.70 18.29
C ARG A 27 6.56 11.38 18.02
N PHE A 28 6.27 10.71 16.91
CA PHE A 28 4.91 10.27 16.55
C PHE A 28 4.57 8.85 17.04
N GLY A 29 5.43 8.21 17.84
CA GLY A 29 5.17 6.87 18.39
C GLY A 29 5.15 5.75 17.34
N ILE A 30 5.74 5.97 16.17
CA ILE A 30 5.77 4.99 15.09
C ILE A 30 6.89 3.99 15.37
N ASN A 31 6.56 2.70 15.49
CA ASN A 31 7.59 1.66 15.72
C ASN A 31 8.01 0.94 14.44
N ARG A 32 7.18 0.94 13.39
CA ARG A 32 7.48 0.28 12.12
C ARG A 32 8.54 1.01 11.29
N SER A 33 9.38 0.26 10.58
CA SER A 33 10.21 0.81 9.51
C SER A 33 9.39 1.02 8.25
N LEU A 34 9.82 1.94 7.41
CA LEU A 34 9.30 2.06 6.05
C LEU A 34 9.68 0.84 5.22
N GLU A 35 8.71 0.25 4.54
CA GLU A 35 8.93 -0.92 3.68
C GLU A 35 9.11 -0.50 2.23
N SER A 36 10.01 -1.19 1.51
CA SER A 36 10.23 -0.97 0.08
C SER A 36 9.35 -1.91 -0.74
N ASP A 37 8.74 -1.40 -1.80
CA ASP A 37 8.09 -2.25 -2.79
C ASP A 37 9.08 -3.19 -3.49
N CYS A 38 8.66 -4.44 -3.71
CA CYS A 38 9.47 -5.54 -4.18
C CYS A 38 8.66 -6.43 -5.14
N ARG A 39 8.95 -6.32 -6.44
CA ARG A 39 8.21 -7.00 -7.52
C ARG A 39 7.99 -8.51 -7.33
N THR A 40 8.88 -9.20 -6.62
CA THR A 40 8.82 -10.65 -6.42
C THR A 40 8.08 -11.06 -5.14
N ARG A 41 7.64 -10.10 -4.31
CA ARG A 41 6.88 -10.34 -3.08
C ARG A 41 5.46 -9.81 -3.27
N TRP A 42 4.50 -10.70 -3.47
CA TRP A 42 3.11 -10.37 -3.84
C TRP A 42 2.48 -9.21 -3.07
N ASN A 43 2.70 -9.13 -1.74
CA ASN A 43 2.09 -8.12 -0.88
C ASN A 43 2.98 -6.90 -0.58
N SER A 44 4.12 -6.73 -1.27
CA SER A 44 5.05 -5.63 -0.98
C SER A 44 4.46 -4.24 -1.22
N THR A 45 3.63 -4.10 -2.26
CA THR A 45 2.98 -2.82 -2.57
C THR A 45 2.07 -2.38 -1.44
N HIS A 46 1.23 -3.29 -0.94
CA HIS A 46 0.33 -3.02 0.19
C HIS A 46 1.14 -2.64 1.44
N ARG A 47 2.17 -3.41 1.80
CA ARG A 47 2.99 -3.13 3.00
C ARG A 47 3.77 -1.80 2.90
N MET A 48 4.28 -1.49 1.71
CA MET A 48 4.89 -0.18 1.44
C MET A 48 3.86 0.95 1.64
N LEU A 49 2.65 0.81 1.08
CA LEU A 49 1.60 1.82 1.20
C LEU A 49 1.12 1.99 2.64
N GLU A 50 0.86 0.91 3.35
CA GLU A 50 0.44 0.91 4.76
C GLU A 50 1.48 1.65 5.63
N THR A 51 2.77 1.31 5.47
CA THR A 51 3.84 1.99 6.20
C THR A 51 4.04 3.44 5.73
N PHE A 52 3.83 3.75 4.45
CA PHE A 52 3.95 5.12 3.95
C PHE A 52 2.85 6.03 4.50
N LEU A 53 1.60 5.57 4.54
CA LEU A 53 0.48 6.30 5.13
C LEU A 53 0.70 6.53 6.64
N LEU A 54 1.26 5.54 7.36
CA LEU A 54 1.66 5.73 8.75
C LEU A 54 2.69 6.86 8.92
N PHE A 55 3.55 7.07 7.94
CA PHE A 55 4.57 8.12 7.93
C PHE A 55 4.07 9.48 7.40
N LYS A 56 2.78 9.64 7.07
CA LYS A 56 2.19 10.91 6.57
C LYS A 56 2.53 12.12 7.44
N ASN A 57 2.47 11.99 8.77
CA ASN A 57 2.82 13.06 9.71
C ASN A 57 4.33 13.34 9.76
N VAL A 58 5.16 12.32 9.59
CA VAL A 58 6.62 12.46 9.50
C VAL A 58 6.98 13.24 8.25
N ILE A 59 6.40 12.87 7.11
CA ILE A 59 6.60 13.52 5.81
C ILE A 59 6.10 14.97 5.87
N SER A 60 4.89 15.21 6.37
CA SER A 60 4.37 16.57 6.59
C SER A 60 5.29 17.43 7.47
N SER A 61 5.88 16.85 8.53
CA SER A 61 6.84 17.55 9.39
C SER A 61 8.13 17.89 8.64
N PHE A 62 8.62 16.99 7.79
CA PHE A 62 9.76 17.27 6.91
C PHE A 62 9.51 18.50 6.04
N HIS A 63 8.33 18.59 5.41
CA HIS A 63 8.00 19.72 4.54
C HIS A 63 7.92 21.05 5.29
N LYS A 64 7.35 21.04 6.51
CA LYS A 64 7.28 22.23 7.36
C LYS A 64 8.64 22.70 7.86
N GLU A 65 9.49 21.76 8.26
CA GLU A 65 10.77 22.07 8.91
C GLU A 65 11.96 22.12 7.91
N LYS A 66 11.75 21.84 6.60
CA LYS A 66 12.81 21.75 5.57
C LYS A 66 13.71 22.99 5.45
N SER A 67 13.20 24.17 5.79
CA SER A 67 13.94 25.43 5.78
C SER A 67 14.95 25.52 6.93
N SER A 68 14.63 24.93 8.08
CA SER A 68 15.46 24.90 9.28
C SER A 68 16.53 23.80 9.26
N LEU A 69 16.34 22.77 8.42
CA LEU A 69 17.30 21.70 8.25
C LEU A 69 18.50 22.16 7.43
N LYS A 70 19.72 21.79 7.87
CA LYS A 70 21.00 22.04 7.18
C LYS A 70 21.14 21.13 5.95
N LEU A 71 20.30 21.35 4.94
CA LEU A 71 20.24 20.55 3.71
C LEU A 71 20.96 21.25 2.56
N ARG A 72 21.60 20.45 1.69
CA ARG A 72 22.10 20.94 0.41
C ARG A 72 20.93 21.35 -0.50
N SER A 73 21.17 22.28 -1.43
CA SER A 73 20.16 22.72 -2.41
C SER A 73 19.50 21.56 -3.14
N GLU A 74 20.29 20.60 -3.64
CA GLU A 74 19.78 19.39 -4.30
C GLU A 74 18.86 18.53 -3.42
N GLN A 75 19.19 18.41 -2.13
CA GLN A 75 18.39 17.64 -1.17
C GLN A 75 17.06 18.35 -0.90
N ARG A 76 17.08 19.68 -0.80
CA ARG A 76 15.87 20.50 -0.61
C ARG A 76 14.95 20.45 -1.84
N THR A 77 15.51 20.49 -3.05
CA THR A 77 14.73 20.35 -4.29
C THR A 77 14.12 18.95 -4.38
N LYS A 78 14.91 17.90 -4.14
CA LYS A 78 14.39 16.52 -4.12
C LYS A 78 13.29 16.34 -3.09
N LEU A 79 13.45 16.86 -1.87
CA LEU A 79 12.39 16.79 -0.87
C LEU A 79 11.14 17.56 -1.29
N SER A 80 11.29 18.74 -1.90
CA SER A 80 10.13 19.52 -2.34
C SER A 80 9.36 18.84 -3.48
N SER A 81 10.02 18.05 -4.33
CA SER A 81 9.30 17.21 -5.30
C SER A 81 8.49 16.08 -4.67
N LEU A 82 8.78 15.69 -3.42
CA LEU A 82 8.08 14.60 -2.73
C LEU A 82 6.85 15.07 -1.97
N GLU A 83 6.52 16.36 -2.07
CA GLU A 83 5.34 16.93 -1.44
C GLU A 83 4.09 16.41 -2.16
N LEU A 84 3.32 15.59 -1.46
CA LEU A 84 2.04 15.10 -1.95
C LEU A 84 0.94 16.07 -1.51
N ASP A 85 0.08 16.43 -2.46
CA ASP A 85 -1.12 17.19 -2.18
C ASP A 85 -2.21 16.30 -1.54
N THR A 86 -3.29 16.93 -1.11
CA THR A 86 -4.41 16.26 -0.44
C THR A 86 -5.02 15.17 -1.33
N ASP A 87 -5.09 15.41 -2.64
CA ASP A 87 -5.69 14.48 -3.59
C ASP A 87 -4.81 13.23 -3.76
N ALA A 88 -3.49 13.40 -3.88
CA ALA A 88 -2.55 12.29 -3.92
C ALA A 88 -2.58 11.43 -2.65
N TRP A 89 -2.73 12.06 -1.46
CA TRP A 89 -2.95 11.29 -0.22
C TRP A 89 -4.26 10.50 -0.26
N SER A 90 -5.34 11.11 -0.77
CA SER A 90 -6.65 10.46 -0.88
C SER A 90 -6.61 9.28 -1.85
N VAL A 91 -5.86 9.39 -2.95
CA VAL A 91 -5.61 8.27 -3.88
C VAL A 91 -4.86 7.13 -3.19
N LEU A 92 -3.81 7.42 -2.42
CA LEU A 92 -3.04 6.39 -1.70
C LEU A 92 -3.89 5.68 -0.64
N GLU A 93 -4.74 6.42 0.06
CA GLU A 93 -5.70 5.88 1.04
C GLU A 93 -6.72 4.96 0.34
N ALA A 94 -7.26 5.38 -0.81
CA ALA A 94 -8.17 4.54 -1.59
C ALA A 94 -7.52 3.23 -2.07
N ILE A 95 -6.26 3.29 -2.53
CA ILE A 95 -5.51 2.09 -2.93
C ILE A 95 -5.29 1.16 -1.73
N GLU A 96 -4.95 1.71 -0.56
CA GLU A 96 -4.73 0.91 0.65
C GLU A 96 -6.01 0.19 1.10
N ILE A 97 -7.15 0.90 1.09
CA ILE A 97 -8.48 0.34 1.42
C ILE A 97 -8.77 -0.88 0.53
N VAL A 98 -8.54 -0.74 -0.78
CA VAL A 98 -8.84 -1.79 -1.75
C VAL A 98 -7.88 -2.98 -1.63
N LEU A 99 -6.59 -2.74 -1.37
CA LEU A 99 -5.59 -3.81 -1.28
C LEU A 99 -5.61 -4.57 0.05
N ARG A 100 -6.12 -3.96 1.13
CA ARG A 100 -6.12 -4.56 2.47
C ARG A 100 -6.83 -5.93 2.53
N PRO A 101 -8.04 -6.12 1.99
CA PRO A 101 -8.70 -7.44 1.96
C PRO A 101 -7.88 -8.51 1.24
N PHE A 102 -7.19 -8.17 0.15
CA PHE A 102 -6.32 -9.10 -0.58
C PHE A 102 -5.10 -9.52 0.25
N ASN A 103 -4.49 -8.57 0.97
CA ASN A 103 -3.39 -8.90 1.88
C ASN A 103 -3.86 -9.84 3.00
N LEU A 104 -5.03 -9.56 3.61
CA LEU A 104 -5.59 -10.41 4.66
C LEU A 104 -5.92 -11.82 4.15
N ALA A 105 -6.53 -11.93 2.97
CA ALA A 105 -6.79 -13.22 2.35
C ALA A 105 -5.50 -14.00 2.06
N THR A 106 -4.48 -13.32 1.54
CA THR A 106 -3.18 -13.93 1.26
C THR A 106 -2.48 -14.38 2.54
N ASP A 107 -2.49 -13.57 3.60
CA ASP A 107 -1.92 -13.92 4.90
C ASP A 107 -2.69 -15.11 5.54
N PHE A 108 -4.02 -15.15 5.39
CA PHE A 108 -4.86 -16.26 5.85
C PHE A 108 -4.56 -17.59 5.14
N ILE A 109 -4.37 -17.54 3.82
CA ILE A 109 -4.04 -18.72 3.00
C ILE A 109 -2.59 -19.16 3.24
N SER A 110 -1.65 -18.23 3.32
CA SER A 110 -0.21 -18.51 3.48
C SER A 110 0.20 -18.90 4.91
N GLY A 111 -0.58 -18.53 5.92
CA GLY A 111 -0.34 -18.90 7.32
C GLY A 111 -0.55 -20.39 7.62
N ARG A 112 -1.09 -21.16 6.67
CA ARG A 112 -1.28 -22.61 6.78
C ARG A 112 -0.17 -23.33 6.02
N GLN A 113 0.38 -24.40 6.60
CA GLN A 113 1.37 -25.27 5.90
C GLN A 113 0.82 -25.77 4.56
N TYR A 114 -0.49 -25.99 4.48
CA TYR A 114 -1.21 -26.31 3.26
C TYR A 114 -2.55 -25.55 3.29
N PRO A 115 -2.76 -24.55 2.41
CA PRO A 115 -4.09 -23.99 2.25
C PRO A 115 -5.02 -25.09 1.71
N THR A 116 -6.14 -25.31 2.40
CA THR A 116 -7.18 -26.22 1.88
C THR A 116 -7.97 -25.51 0.80
N ILE A 117 -8.44 -26.25 -0.21
CA ILE A 117 -9.27 -25.69 -1.29
C ILE A 117 -10.47 -24.92 -0.71
N GLY A 118 -11.12 -25.46 0.34
CA GLY A 118 -12.22 -24.77 1.03
C GLY A 118 -11.81 -23.44 1.68
N ALA A 119 -10.60 -23.33 2.23
CA ALA A 119 -10.10 -22.07 2.80
C ALA A 119 -9.80 -21.04 1.70
N SER A 120 -9.20 -21.47 0.59
CA SER A 120 -8.95 -20.60 -0.58
C SER A 120 -10.26 -20.13 -1.19
N TYR A 121 -11.23 -21.04 -1.38
CA TYR A 121 -12.56 -20.72 -1.91
C TYR A 121 -13.28 -19.70 -1.02
N HIS A 122 -13.27 -19.90 0.30
CA HIS A 122 -13.86 -18.96 1.24
C HIS A 122 -13.20 -17.58 1.19
N ALA A 123 -11.87 -17.52 1.11
CA ALA A 123 -11.15 -16.25 1.01
C ALA A 123 -11.44 -15.50 -0.30
N ILE A 124 -11.51 -16.22 -1.43
CA ILE A 124 -11.87 -15.65 -2.74
C ILE A 124 -13.30 -15.09 -2.71
N HIS A 125 -14.24 -15.83 -2.11
CA HIS A 125 -15.62 -15.36 -1.95
C HIS A 125 -15.72 -14.11 -1.08
N GLN A 126 -15.01 -14.04 0.03
CA GLN A 126 -14.98 -12.81 0.85
C GLN A 126 -14.41 -11.61 0.08
N ILE A 127 -13.38 -11.81 -0.76
CA ILE A 127 -12.90 -10.75 -1.65
C ILE A 127 -14.00 -10.35 -2.64
N LYS A 128 -14.69 -11.31 -3.25
CA LYS A 128 -15.78 -11.05 -4.19
C LYS A 128 -16.89 -10.22 -3.55
N GLU A 129 -17.38 -10.63 -2.38
CA GLU A 129 -18.40 -9.88 -1.62
C GLU A 129 -17.96 -8.44 -1.31
N PHE A 130 -16.69 -8.24 -0.93
CA PHE A 130 -16.13 -6.90 -0.71
C PHE A 130 -16.11 -6.05 -1.99
N LEU A 131 -15.80 -6.64 -3.13
CA LEU A 131 -15.73 -5.93 -4.42
C LEU A 131 -17.13 -5.64 -4.99
N GLU A 132 -18.11 -6.50 -4.73
CA GLU A 132 -19.51 -6.30 -5.13
C GLU A 132 -20.23 -5.27 -4.25
N ASP A 133 -19.74 -5.02 -3.03
CA ASP A 133 -20.28 -3.99 -2.15
C ASP A 133 -20.17 -2.59 -2.79
N ALA A 134 -21.34 -2.07 -3.15
CA ALA A 134 -21.53 -0.83 -3.86
C ALA A 134 -21.93 0.34 -2.95
N SER A 135 -21.73 0.21 -1.63
CA SER A 135 -22.01 1.26 -0.65
C SER A 135 -21.35 2.61 -0.95
N GLU A 136 -20.26 2.64 -1.73
CA GLU A 136 -19.45 3.83 -2.03
C GLU A 136 -19.46 4.22 -3.53
N GLN A 137 -20.60 4.11 -4.21
CA GLN A 137 -20.76 4.13 -5.68
C GLN A 137 -20.16 5.31 -6.48
N ASP A 138 -19.81 6.43 -5.84
CA ASP A 138 -19.20 7.61 -6.49
C ASP A 138 -17.72 7.84 -6.12
N THR A 139 -17.07 6.86 -5.51
CA THR A 139 -15.70 7.00 -5.02
C THR A 139 -14.67 6.36 -5.96
N LEU A 140 -13.42 6.83 -5.88
CA LEU A 140 -12.27 6.17 -6.51
C LEU A 140 -12.16 4.70 -6.05
N VAL A 141 -12.48 4.41 -4.78
CA VAL A 141 -12.51 3.05 -4.24
C VAL A 141 -13.46 2.17 -5.05
N TYR A 142 -14.69 2.64 -5.30
CA TYR A 142 -15.66 1.88 -6.08
C TYR A 142 -15.22 1.65 -7.54
N GLN A 143 -14.64 2.65 -8.20
CA GLN A 143 -14.07 2.49 -9.54
C GLN A 143 -12.97 1.41 -9.56
N MET A 144 -12.10 1.40 -8.55
CA MET A 144 -11.08 0.37 -8.39
C MET A 144 -11.68 -1.01 -8.11
N LYS A 145 -12.73 -1.09 -7.27
CA LYS A 145 -13.44 -2.33 -6.97
C LYS A 145 -14.00 -2.96 -8.25
N ILE A 146 -14.64 -2.18 -9.13
CA ILE A 146 -15.18 -2.67 -10.41
C ILE A 146 -14.08 -3.31 -11.27
N LEU A 147 -12.93 -2.62 -11.43
CA LEU A 147 -11.83 -3.12 -12.24
C LEU A 147 -11.24 -4.42 -11.68
N LEU A 148 -11.13 -4.52 -10.35
CA LEU A 148 -10.63 -5.72 -9.69
C LEU A 148 -11.64 -6.85 -9.69
N LEU A 149 -12.94 -6.55 -9.58
CA LEU A 149 -14.00 -7.56 -9.68
C LEU A 149 -13.95 -8.24 -11.04
N HIS A 150 -13.87 -7.44 -12.11
CA HIS A 150 -13.71 -7.98 -13.47
C HIS A 150 -12.47 -8.87 -13.60
N GLN A 151 -11.33 -8.47 -13.03
CA GLN A 151 -10.13 -9.33 -13.03
C GLN A 151 -10.34 -10.61 -12.21
N LEU A 152 -10.97 -10.52 -11.03
CA LEU A 152 -11.24 -11.67 -10.17
C LEU A 152 -12.15 -12.67 -10.88
N GLU A 153 -13.23 -12.20 -11.52
CA GLU A 153 -14.17 -13.02 -12.28
C GLU A 153 -13.46 -13.74 -13.43
N HIS A 154 -12.65 -13.01 -14.20
CA HIS A 154 -11.87 -13.59 -15.28
C HIS A 154 -10.93 -14.71 -14.81
N TYR A 155 -10.19 -14.51 -13.72
CA TYR A 155 -9.19 -15.49 -13.27
C TYR A 155 -9.75 -16.67 -12.47
N PHE A 156 -10.88 -16.51 -11.76
CA PHE A 156 -11.36 -17.52 -10.81
C PHE A 156 -12.73 -18.11 -11.15
N PHE A 157 -13.54 -17.44 -11.98
CA PHE A 157 -14.94 -17.82 -12.18
C PHE A 157 -15.32 -18.06 -13.64
N GLU A 158 -14.66 -17.42 -14.61
CA GLU A 158 -14.89 -17.65 -16.04
C GLU A 158 -14.25 -18.96 -16.54
N ASP A 159 -13.19 -19.45 -15.89
CA ASP A 159 -12.49 -20.66 -16.29
C ASP A 159 -13.18 -21.92 -15.73
N GLN A 160 -14.36 -22.25 -16.29
CA GLN A 160 -15.22 -23.39 -15.90
C GLN A 160 -14.48 -24.73 -15.75
N GLN A 161 -13.38 -24.93 -16.50
CA GLN A 161 -12.56 -26.15 -16.43
C GLN A 161 -11.90 -26.37 -15.06
N GLN A 162 -11.64 -25.32 -14.27
CA GLN A 162 -11.01 -25.47 -12.96
C GLN A 162 -12.01 -25.87 -11.86
N LEU A 163 -13.28 -25.49 -12.00
CA LEU A 163 -14.33 -25.82 -11.03
C LEU A 163 -14.84 -27.25 -11.19
N GLU A 164 -14.86 -27.78 -12.42
CA GLU A 164 -15.20 -29.19 -12.68
C GLU A 164 -14.16 -30.18 -12.12
N LEU A 165 -12.90 -29.74 -11.90
CA LEU A 165 -11.86 -30.58 -11.29
C LEU A 165 -11.97 -30.70 -9.76
N ILE A 166 -12.84 -29.91 -9.13
CA ILE A 166 -13.00 -29.81 -7.67
C ILE A 166 -14.31 -30.47 -7.18
N GLN A 167 -15.21 -30.84 -8.09
CA GLN A 167 -16.44 -31.60 -7.81
C GLN A 167 -16.21 -33.11 -7.87
#